data_AF-A0A9P8JB95-F1
#
_entry.id   AF-A0A9P8JB95-F1
#
_cell.length_a   1.000
_cell.length_b   1.000
_cell.length_c   1.000
_cell.angle_alpha   90.00
_cell.angle_beta   90.00
_cell.angle_gamma   90.00
#
_symmetry.space_group_name_H-M   'P 1'
#
loop_
_entity.id
_entity.type
_entity.pdbx_description
1 polymer ?
#
loop_
_entity_poly.entity_id
_entity_poly.type
_entity_poly.pdbx_seq_one_letter_code
_entity_poly.pdbx_strand_id
1 'polypeptide(L)'
;MPSSCKDIRAALAECLQQSDCIMVQRHSAADCLRPPLVDTLPTRCQQLKKGYGECKRGLIDMRKRFRGNKPVSSSVEIEAGADNPSRQLYAGKSAFGDIKTTDGKDAPEDDS
;
A
#
# COMPACT_ATOMS: atom_id res chain seq x y z
N MET A 1 2.72 -18.58 -8.83
CA MET A 1 1.38 -17.94 -8.79
C MET A 1 1.13 -17.53 -7.35
N PRO A 2 0.85 -16.26 -7.03
CA PRO A 2 0.82 -15.82 -5.65
C PRO A 2 -0.31 -16.59 -4.97
N SER A 3 0.00 -17.23 -3.85
CA SER A 3 -0.96 -17.88 -2.96
C SER A 3 -1.79 -16.82 -2.25
N SER A 4 -2.51 -16.04 -3.06
CA SER A 4 -3.37 -14.89 -2.82
C SER A 4 -3.20 -14.07 -1.53
N CYS A 5 -3.38 -14.64 -0.34
CA CYS A 5 -3.22 -13.93 0.95
C CYS A 5 -2.46 -14.73 2.02
N LYS A 6 -1.81 -15.86 1.67
CA LYS A 6 -1.14 -16.74 2.64
C LYS A 6 0.01 -16.03 3.33
N ASP A 7 0.81 -15.27 2.60
CA ASP A 7 2.00 -14.60 3.13
C ASP A 7 1.61 -13.48 4.11
N ILE A 8 0.56 -12.71 3.78
CA ILE A 8 0.01 -11.68 4.67
C ILE A 8 -0.58 -12.32 5.93
N ARG A 9 -1.25 -13.46 5.79
CA ARG A 9 -1.80 -14.20 6.93
C ARG A 9 -0.67 -14.69 7.85
N ALA A 10 0.42 -15.20 7.28
CA ALA A 10 1.59 -15.64 8.05
C ALA A 10 2.23 -14.46 8.79
N ALA A 11 2.46 -13.34 8.11
CA ALA A 11 3.00 -12.12 8.72
C ALA A 11 2.08 -11.56 9.83
N LEU A 12 0.76 -11.61 9.64
CA LEU A 12 -0.21 -11.21 10.67
C LEU A 12 -0.19 -12.14 11.88
N ALA A 13 -0.06 -13.46 11.66
CA ALA A 13 0.05 -14.43 12.75
C ALA A 13 1.33 -14.18 13.58
N GLU A 14 2.46 -13.94 12.92
CA GLU A 14 3.72 -13.60 13.59
C GLU A 14 3.60 -12.30 14.40
N CYS A 15 2.97 -11.27 13.83
CA CYS A 15 2.74 -10.00 14.52
C CYS A 15 1.89 -10.18 15.79
N LEU A 16 0.83 -10.98 15.70
CA LEU A 16 -0.04 -11.25 16.84
C LEU A 16 0.66 -12.08 17.94
N GLN A 17 1.55 -13.01 17.56
CA GLN A 17 2.33 -13.80 18.53
C GLN A 17 3.30 -12.93 19.36
N GLN A 18 3.81 -11.84 18.78
CA GLN A 18 4.68 -10.87 19.46
C GLN A 18 3.90 -9.81 20.24
N SER A 19 2.57 -9.71 20.04
CA SER A 19 1.76 -8.65 20.64
C SER A 19 1.33 -8.97 22.07
N ASP A 20 1.21 -7.92 22.89
CA ASP A 20 0.79 -8.03 24.29
C ASP A 20 -0.61 -8.63 24.46
N CYS A 21 -1.49 -8.47 23.46
CA CYS A 21 -2.83 -9.04 23.48
C CYS A 21 -2.81 -10.58 23.63
N ILE A 22 -1.84 -11.26 23.00
CA ILE A 22 -1.69 -12.72 23.13
C ILE A 22 -0.71 -13.06 24.26
N MET A 23 0.44 -12.37 24.34
CA MET A 23 1.48 -12.72 25.31
C MET A 23 1.10 -12.42 26.76
N VAL A 24 0.54 -11.23 27.00
CA VAL A 24 0.23 -10.72 28.34
C VAL A 24 -1.23 -11.03 28.69
N GLN A 25 -2.17 -10.62 27.83
CA GLN A 25 -3.60 -10.74 28.11
C GLN A 25 -4.18 -12.12 27.78
N ARG A 26 -3.43 -12.98 27.07
CA ARG A 26 -3.82 -14.36 26.72
C ARG A 26 -5.14 -14.47 25.95
N HIS A 27 -5.50 -13.44 25.20
CA HIS A 27 -6.66 -13.47 24.34
C HIS A 27 -6.42 -14.34 23.09
N SER A 28 -7.51 -14.82 22.49
CA SER A 28 -7.40 -15.50 21.21
C SER A 28 -7.06 -14.50 20.10
N ALA A 29 -6.37 -14.95 19.05
CA ALA A 29 -6.05 -14.12 17.89
C ALA A 29 -7.31 -13.48 17.25
N ALA A 30 -8.46 -14.15 17.33
CA ALA A 30 -9.73 -13.63 16.83
C ALA A 30 -10.31 -12.52 17.72
N ASP A 31 -10.05 -12.54 19.03
CA ASP A 31 -10.47 -11.49 19.96
C ASP A 31 -9.60 -10.24 19.79
N CYS A 32 -8.28 -10.42 19.62
CA CYS A 32 -7.35 -9.31 19.39
C CYS A 32 -7.66 -8.50 18.11
N LEU A 33 -8.27 -9.12 17.10
CA LEU A 33 -8.63 -8.44 15.86
C LEU A 33 -9.96 -7.68 15.92
N ARG A 34 -10.74 -7.87 16.99
CA ARG A 34 -12.04 -7.22 17.21
C ARG A 34 -11.88 -5.93 18.04
N PRO A 35 -12.75 -4.93 17.85
CA PRO A 35 -12.83 -3.80 18.77
C PRO A 35 -13.23 -4.27 20.17
N PRO A 36 -12.71 -3.70 21.26
CA PRO A 36 -11.79 -2.54 21.33
C PRO A 36 -10.28 -2.89 21.33
N LEU A 37 -9.93 -4.18 21.38
CA LEU A 37 -8.55 -4.64 21.53
C LEU A 37 -7.69 -4.35 20.29
N VAL A 38 -8.31 -4.17 19.13
CA VAL A 38 -7.56 -3.88 17.91
C VAL A 38 -6.81 -2.55 17.96
N ASP A 39 -7.31 -1.59 18.75
CA ASP A 39 -6.75 -0.24 18.83
C ASP A 39 -5.52 -0.20 19.74
N THR A 40 -5.40 -1.18 20.66
CA THR A 40 -4.22 -1.33 21.53
C THR A 40 -3.10 -2.12 20.87
N LEU A 41 -3.35 -2.76 19.72
CA LEU A 41 -2.33 -3.49 18.99
C LEU A 41 -1.31 -2.55 18.33
N PRO A 42 -0.05 -2.99 18.16
CA PRO A 42 0.96 -2.23 17.45
C PRO A 42 0.53 -1.83 16.03
N THR A 43 0.98 -0.67 15.56
CA THR A 43 0.68 -0.12 14.22
C THR A 43 0.99 -1.10 13.10
N ARG A 44 2.07 -1.88 13.22
CA ARG A 44 2.41 -2.97 12.29
C ARG A 44 1.29 -4.00 12.15
N CYS A 45 0.70 -4.46 13.25
CA CYS A 45 -0.36 -5.46 13.22
C CYS A 45 -1.66 -4.87 12.66
N GLN A 46 -1.95 -3.58 12.94
CA GLN A 46 -3.10 -2.87 12.36
C GLN A 46 -2.98 -2.73 10.84
N GLN A 47 -1.79 -2.40 10.33
CA GLN A 47 -1.50 -2.36 8.89
C GLN A 47 -1.68 -3.73 8.22
N LEU A 48 -1.15 -4.79 8.84
CA LEU A 48 -1.32 -6.16 8.35
C LEU A 48 -2.80 -6.59 8.35
N LYS A 49 -3.59 -6.19 9.36
CA LYS A 49 -5.04 -6.44 9.39
C LYS A 49 -5.74 -5.77 8.20
N LYS A 50 -5.41 -4.50 7.92
CA LYS A 50 -5.96 -3.76 6.78
C LYS A 50 -5.59 -4.43 5.46
N GLY A 51 -4.30 -4.74 5.26
CA GLY A 51 -3.80 -5.43 4.06
C GLY A 51 -4.42 -6.81 3.85
N TYR A 52 -4.61 -7.58 4.93
CA TYR A 52 -5.30 -8.87 4.87
C TYR A 52 -6.78 -8.74 4.48
N GLY A 53 -7.47 -7.72 5.00
CA GLY A 53 -8.85 -7.41 4.62
C GLY A 53 -8.99 -7.00 3.15
N GLU A 54 -8.08 -6.17 2.65
CA GLU A 54 -8.03 -5.78 1.23
C GLU A 54 -7.71 -6.96 0.32
N CYS A 55 -6.76 -7.81 0.73
CA CYS A 55 -6.40 -9.02 0.01
C CYS A 55 -7.58 -9.98 -0.12
N LYS A 56 -8.30 -10.22 0.99
CA LYS A 56 -9.49 -11.10 0.99
C LYS A 56 -10.61 -10.53 0.12
N ARG A 57 -10.81 -9.20 0.12
CA ARG A 57 -11.75 -8.53 -0.78
C ARG A 57 -11.34 -8.67 -2.25
N GLY A 58 -10.04 -8.54 -2.56
CA GLY A 58 -9.49 -8.71 -3.91
C GLY A 58 -9.69 -10.12 -4.48
N LEU A 59 -9.75 -11.14 -3.62
CA LEU A 59 -10.08 -12.52 -4.03
C LEU A 59 -11.54 -12.73 -4.42
N ILE A 60 -12.45 -11.99 -3.80
CA ILE A 60 -13.89 -12.10 -4.03
C ILE A 60 -14.30 -11.24 -5.24
N ASP A 61 -13.59 -10.13 -5.47
CA ASP A 61 -13.84 -9.23 -6.60
C ASP A 61 -13.36 -9.80 -7.94
N MET A 62 -14.30 -10.19 -8.80
CA MET A 62 -14.03 -10.72 -10.14
C MET A 62 -13.22 -9.76 -11.02
N ARG A 63 -13.36 -8.44 -10.84
CA ARG A 63 -12.65 -7.43 -11.63
C ARG A 63 -11.16 -7.39 -11.28
N LYS A 64 -10.79 -7.75 -10.05
CA LYS A 64 -9.39 -7.80 -9.56
C LYS A 64 -8.70 -9.13 -9.83
N ARG A 65 -9.45 -10.19 -10.14
CA ARG A 65 -8.89 -11.50 -10.54
C ARG A 65 -8.10 -11.43 -11.85
N PHE A 66 -8.51 -10.57 -12.79
CA PHE A 66 -7.83 -10.42 -14.09
C PHE A 66 -6.59 -9.53 -14.04
N ARG A 67 -6.60 -8.47 -13.21
CA ARG A 67 -5.47 -7.54 -13.09
C ARG A 67 -4.46 -7.94 -12.00
N GLY A 68 -4.78 -8.95 -11.20
CA GLY A 68 -3.98 -9.39 -10.06
C GLY A 68 -4.23 -8.51 -8.82
N ASN A 69 -4.14 -9.12 -7.65
CA ASN A 69 -4.10 -8.37 -6.39
C ASN A 69 -2.71 -7.73 -6.26
N LYS A 70 -2.62 -6.45 -5.89
CA LYS A 70 -1.33 -5.78 -5.68
C LYS A 70 -0.55 -6.54 -4.59
N PRO A 71 0.72 -6.92 -4.83
CA PRO A 71 1.53 -7.55 -3.81
C PRO A 71 1.73 -6.55 -2.66
N VAL A 72 1.67 -7.04 -1.42
CA VAL A 72 1.86 -6.17 -0.23
C VAL A 72 3.28 -5.59 -0.19
N SER A 73 4.22 -6.25 -0.87
CA SER A 73 5.58 -5.75 -1.11
C SER A 73 5.63 -4.47 -1.95
N SER A 74 4.61 -4.19 -2.77
CA SER A 74 4.51 -2.94 -3.53
C SER A 74 3.71 -1.86 -2.80
N SER A 75 3.43 -2.03 -1.50
CA SER A 75 2.79 -1.01 -0.66
C SER A 75 3.79 -0.08 0.02
N VAL A 76 5.09 -0.18 -0.29
CA VAL A 76 6.09 0.86 0.00
C VAL A 76 5.69 2.23 -0.60
N GLU A 77 4.74 2.23 -1.54
CA GLU A 77 4.08 3.39 -2.14
C GLU A 77 3.17 4.20 -1.19
N ILE A 78 3.09 3.90 0.11
CA ILE A 78 2.33 4.75 1.07
C ILE A 78 3.18 5.92 1.63
N GLU A 79 4.49 5.95 1.39
CA GLU A 79 5.38 7.05 1.84
C GLU A 79 5.91 7.93 0.70
N ALA A 80 5.49 7.70 -0.53
CA ALA A 80 5.74 8.62 -1.62
C ALA A 80 4.44 8.78 -2.39
N GLY A 81 3.89 10.00 -2.39
CA GLY A 81 2.86 10.37 -3.34
C GLY A 81 3.38 10.02 -4.73
N ALA A 82 2.87 8.91 -5.27
CA ALA A 82 3.00 8.60 -6.67
C ALA A 82 2.11 9.60 -7.43
N ASP A 83 2.58 10.83 -7.50
CA ASP A 83 2.69 11.54 -8.77
C ASP A 83 3.41 10.62 -9.75
N ASN A 84 2.68 9.63 -10.25
CA ASN A 84 2.82 9.27 -11.63
C ASN A 84 1.52 9.81 -12.22
N PRO A 85 1.51 11.02 -12.81
CA PRO A 85 0.38 11.41 -13.60
C PRO A 85 0.31 10.33 -14.67
N SER A 86 -0.74 9.52 -14.57
CA SER A 86 -1.05 8.47 -15.52
C SER A 86 -0.94 9.09 -16.90
N ARG A 87 0.20 8.88 -17.56
CA ARG A 87 0.47 9.30 -18.93
C ARG A 87 -0.43 8.45 -19.80
N GLN A 88 -1.68 8.85 -19.91
CA GLN A 88 -2.60 8.30 -20.89
C GLN A 88 -3.17 9.45 -21.66
N LEU A 89 -2.56 9.66 -22.82
CA LEU A 89 -2.99 10.62 -23.81
C LEU A 89 -3.75 9.80 -24.82
N TYR A 90 -5.04 10.09 -24.98
CA TYR A 90 -5.72 9.69 -26.19
C TYR A 90 -4.93 10.28 -27.36
N ALA A 91 -4.41 9.40 -28.23
CA ALA A 91 -3.46 9.68 -29.33
C ALA A 91 -1.98 9.97 -28.98
N GLY A 92 -1.48 9.57 -27.80
CA GLY A 92 -0.04 9.32 -27.59
C GLY A 92 0.91 10.53 -27.61
N LYS A 93 0.45 11.77 -27.43
CA LYS A 93 1.29 12.97 -27.35
C LYS A 93 0.99 13.79 -26.11
N SER A 94 2.00 14.13 -25.30
CA SER A 94 1.81 14.78 -23.99
C SER A 94 1.21 16.17 -24.15
N ALA A 95 0.23 16.48 -23.29
CA ALA A 95 -0.48 17.77 -23.31
C ALA A 95 0.40 18.95 -22.87
N PHE A 96 1.57 18.69 -22.30
CA PHE A 96 2.56 19.70 -21.95
C PHE A 96 3.87 19.34 -22.66
N GLY A 97 4.42 20.31 -23.39
CA GLY A 97 5.75 20.21 -23.99
C GLY A 97 6.83 20.17 -22.91
N ASP A 98 7.98 19.58 -23.25
CA ASP A 98 9.15 19.44 -22.39
C ASP A 98 9.43 20.72 -21.58
N ILE A 99 9.17 20.66 -20.28
CA ILE A 99 9.56 21.72 -19.36
C ILE A 99 11.05 21.52 -19.10
N LYS A 100 11.88 22.37 -19.71
CA LYS A 100 13.30 22.46 -19.37
C LYS A 100 13.40 22.91 -17.91
N THR A 101 13.92 22.06 -17.04
CA THR A 101 14.28 22.44 -15.68
C THR A 101 15.41 23.47 -15.76
N THR A 102 15.17 24.68 -15.23
CA THR A 102 16.21 25.70 -15.10
C THR A 102 16.94 25.49 -13.78
N ASP A 103 18.14 24.91 -13.83
CA ASP A 103 19.08 24.97 -12.71
C ASP A 103 19.57 26.41 -12.61
N GLY A 104 19.05 27.19 -11.66
CA GLY A 104 19.21 28.65 -11.56
C GLY A 104 20.66 29.14 -11.54
N LYS A 105 21.27 29.25 -12.72
CA LYS A 105 22.62 29.76 -12.92
C LYS A 105 22.88 30.26 -14.35
N ASP A 106 21.93 30.98 -14.94
CA ASP A 106 22.17 31.67 -16.22
C ASP A 106 21.59 33.10 -16.18
N ALA A 107 22.39 34.04 -16.70
CA ALA A 107 22.09 35.47 -16.78
C ALA A 107 21.03 35.76 -17.86
N PRO A 108 20.24 36.85 -17.74
CA PRO A 108 19.25 37.19 -18.75
C PRO A 108 19.93 37.68 -20.04
N GLU A 109 19.69 36.98 -21.15
CA GLU A 109 19.95 37.52 -22.50
C GLU A 109 18.62 37.83 -23.21
N ASP A 110 18.70 38.90 -23.99
CA ASP A 110 17.69 39.89 -24.38
C ASP A 110 16.65 39.39 -25.42
N ASP A 111 15.45 39.95 -25.36
CA ASP A 111 14.30 39.74 -26.26
C ASP A 111 14.43 40.66 -27.49
N SER A 112 14.50 40.08 -28.70
CA SER A 112 14.23 40.79 -29.97
C SER A 112 13.76 39.83 -31.05
#